data_AF-A2DNP4-F1
#
_entry.id   AF-A2DNP4-F1
#
_cell.length_a   1.000
_cell.length_b   1.000
_cell.length_c   1.000
_cell.angle_alpha   90.00
_cell.angle_beta   90.00
_cell.angle_gamma   90.00
#
_symmetry.space_group_name_H-M   'P 1'
#
loop_
_entity.id
_entity.type
_entity.pdbx_description
1 polymer ?
#
loop_
_entity_poly.entity_id
_entity_poly.type
_entity_poly.pdbx_seq_one_letter_code
_entity_poly.pdbx_strand_id
1 'polypeptide(L)'
;MSTFLKKCSTFFQFPEESSVAHVDGLDLLTVNRQKSIIILTNAALYKFNIDNDNVSLESSHSILDLAKIFYREPNEIVLNFVDQKYHLQTTNSFTFANSILAQCSIIYFKINNIDLVVESLPENLITYKELTKRPILLLQTRFLAFAHHYKVKTIPSNVKVFKNWDRNPVSSITLESSTERIQNINAFTKAIAWDPNLFSLILKSFSPEHIVNFASQVVSNSIFLRALHLSNYRISSQNEFNFTLGPQCRFESINISNCITTFVFSVLNGFKNYKGKIKSISISNCALNNIDSLNLMNIIAEYPCFKHLTSFSLENASFEDIIPEKFENIFQMFTKIKEIYLNNINGDVSKHVKALLRHKNLNHIEIDKCTMKEATTMESSSENIVVLIIRDCILSQEALKGIAASILSKKRKKLCVFGLQGFMNSDQSLLYMNTLLEISPQPDIIEFDFHGFSIDQNSVNSFIEFLKTQTNLLYLGVRACFRKNTNVTLPLLADFIVKSRLSGIDISSDKLRGTPQSYVSFINSLTNCKSLTSISFMNTRLGDSGAQSIIKLAHELPSLEEISLDNIDLPSKTSFINLYSRLLEIASLRSIQTPKNDIQRLDLSNDSLPSLKKIITIKKDEFTKNIQCTNTSI
;
A
#
# COMPACT_ATOMS: atom_id res chain seq x y z
N MET A 1 -21.84 -21.23 -40.25
CA MET A 1 -21.29 -21.10 -38.89
C MET A 1 -21.54 -19.73 -38.25
N SER A 2 -21.17 -18.60 -38.88
CA SER A 2 -21.26 -17.25 -38.26
C SER A 2 -22.69 -16.81 -37.88
N THR A 3 -23.69 -16.98 -38.77
CA THR A 3 -25.09 -16.66 -38.47
C THR A 3 -25.69 -17.55 -37.38
N PHE A 4 -25.26 -18.82 -37.33
CA PHE A 4 -25.69 -19.80 -36.33
C PHE A 4 -25.10 -19.52 -34.94
N LEU A 5 -23.80 -19.22 -34.86
CA LEU A 5 -23.16 -18.80 -33.62
C LEU A 5 -23.75 -17.49 -33.10
N LYS A 6 -24.15 -16.58 -34.00
CA LYS A 6 -24.90 -15.38 -33.64
C LYS A 6 -26.25 -15.73 -32.98
N LYS A 7 -27.00 -16.69 -33.53
CA LYS A 7 -28.24 -17.22 -32.91
C LYS A 7 -27.98 -17.92 -31.57
N CYS A 8 -26.92 -18.71 -31.43
CA CYS A 8 -26.59 -19.37 -30.15
C CYS A 8 -26.16 -18.35 -29.08
N SER A 9 -25.42 -17.31 -29.50
CA SER A 9 -24.91 -16.29 -28.58
C SER A 9 -26.00 -15.47 -27.89
N THR A 10 -27.23 -15.43 -28.44
CA THR A 10 -28.37 -14.80 -27.75
C THR A 10 -28.87 -15.61 -26.55
N PHE A 11 -28.49 -16.88 -26.46
CA PHE A 11 -28.78 -17.76 -25.33
C PHE A 11 -27.61 -17.86 -24.34
N PHE A 12 -26.44 -17.31 -24.68
CA PHE A 12 -25.36 -17.22 -23.71
C PHE A 12 -25.82 -16.35 -22.56
N GLN A 13 -25.43 -16.76 -21.36
CA GLN A 13 -25.87 -16.06 -20.17
C GLN A 13 -25.25 -14.66 -20.14
N PHE A 14 -24.05 -14.50 -20.73
CA PHE A 14 -23.31 -13.24 -20.75
C PHE A 14 -22.77 -12.89 -22.16
N PRO A 15 -23.10 -11.71 -22.72
CA PRO A 15 -22.55 -11.25 -24.01
C PRO A 15 -21.01 -11.16 -24.05
N GLU A 16 -20.39 -10.95 -22.89
CA GLU A 16 -18.94 -10.87 -22.71
C GLU A 16 -18.23 -12.24 -22.79
N GLU A 17 -18.97 -13.35 -22.89
CA GLU A 17 -18.44 -14.71 -23.17
C GLU A 17 -18.13 -14.93 -24.67
N SER A 18 -18.27 -13.90 -25.50
CA SER A 18 -18.18 -13.95 -26.96
C SER A 18 -16.89 -14.52 -27.57
N SER A 19 -15.87 -14.81 -26.77
CA SER A 19 -14.80 -15.74 -27.16
C SER A 19 -15.27 -17.19 -26.95
N VAL A 20 -15.87 -17.76 -27.99
CA VAL A 20 -16.15 -19.19 -28.05
C VAL A 20 -14.81 -19.93 -28.08
N ALA A 21 -14.55 -20.75 -27.06
CA ALA A 21 -13.31 -21.50 -26.95
C ALA A 21 -13.30 -22.70 -27.90
N HIS A 22 -14.47 -23.34 -28.10
CA HIS A 22 -14.64 -24.43 -29.06
C HIS A 22 -16.12 -24.60 -29.45
N VAL A 23 -16.38 -25.03 -30.69
CA VAL A 23 -17.71 -25.43 -31.18
C VAL A 23 -17.57 -26.82 -31.76
N ASP A 24 -18.39 -27.76 -31.31
CA ASP A 24 -18.44 -29.08 -31.93
C ASP A 24 -19.86 -29.48 -32.31
N GLY A 25 -19.99 -30.06 -33.50
CA GLY A 25 -21.25 -30.60 -34.00
C GLY A 25 -21.40 -32.05 -33.55
N LEU A 26 -22.45 -32.37 -32.81
CA LEU A 26 -22.72 -33.76 -32.43
C LEU A 26 -23.66 -34.39 -33.44
N ASP A 27 -23.17 -35.38 -34.18
CA ASP A 27 -24.04 -36.42 -34.72
C ASP A 27 -24.33 -37.41 -33.59
N LEU A 28 -25.38 -37.13 -32.80
CA LEU A 28 -25.84 -38.08 -31.78
C LEU A 28 -26.41 -39.31 -32.48
N LEU A 29 -25.73 -40.45 -32.32
CA LEU A 29 -26.27 -41.78 -32.59
C LEU A 29 -27.38 -42.11 -31.58
N THR A 30 -28.54 -41.48 -31.71
CA THR A 30 -29.79 -41.96 -31.12
C THR A 30 -30.91 -41.90 -32.16
N VAL A 31 -31.77 -42.91 -32.11
CA VAL A 31 -32.81 -43.30 -33.08
C VAL A 31 -33.84 -42.19 -33.42
N ASN A 32 -33.79 -41.03 -32.74
CA ASN A 32 -34.54 -39.83 -33.09
C ASN A 32 -33.59 -38.74 -33.57
N ARG A 33 -33.74 -38.32 -34.83
CA ARG A 33 -32.93 -37.30 -35.54
C ARG A 33 -33.07 -35.88 -34.95
N GLN A 34 -32.71 -35.66 -33.69
CA GLN A 34 -32.48 -34.32 -33.14
C GLN A 34 -30.99 -34.01 -33.20
N LYS A 35 -30.63 -33.00 -34.00
CA LYS A 35 -29.25 -32.49 -34.06
C LYS A 35 -29.00 -31.68 -32.80
N SER A 36 -27.89 -31.94 -32.10
CA SER A 36 -27.48 -31.13 -30.95
C SER A 36 -26.08 -30.56 -31.17
N ILE A 37 -25.81 -29.40 -30.59
CA ILE A 37 -24.49 -28.75 -30.64
C ILE A 37 -24.04 -28.44 -29.24
N ILE A 38 -22.75 -28.67 -28.98
CA ILE A 38 -22.11 -28.23 -27.74
C ILE A 38 -21.17 -27.07 -28.04
N ILE A 39 -21.28 -26.04 -27.21
CA ILE A 39 -20.43 -24.87 -27.26
C ILE A 39 -19.72 -24.72 -25.92
N LEU A 40 -18.39 -24.65 -25.97
CA LEU A 40 -17.56 -24.32 -24.82
C LEU A 40 -17.19 -22.83 -24.88
N THR A 41 -17.54 -22.08 -23.84
CA THR A 41 -17.03 -20.73 -23.62
C THR A 41 -15.86 -20.77 -22.63
N ASN A 42 -15.33 -19.61 -22.25
CA ASN A 42 -14.29 -19.56 -21.22
C ASN A 42 -14.80 -19.89 -19.80
N ALA A 43 -16.12 -19.97 -19.59
CA ALA A 43 -16.73 -20.09 -18.27
C ALA A 43 -17.70 -21.28 -18.14
N ALA A 44 -18.31 -21.70 -19.24
CA ALA A 44 -19.37 -22.71 -19.23
C ALA A 44 -19.40 -23.56 -20.51
N LEU A 45 -20.07 -24.70 -20.38
CA LEU A 45 -20.44 -25.58 -21.49
C LEU A 45 -21.95 -25.47 -21.72
N TYR A 46 -22.35 -25.24 -22.96
CA TYR A 46 -23.74 -25.11 -23.39
C TYR A 46 -24.09 -26.25 -24.34
N LYS A 47 -25.26 -26.85 -24.16
CA LYS A 47 -25.84 -27.81 -25.10
C LYS A 47 -27.10 -27.23 -25.71
N PHE A 48 -27.17 -27.26 -27.04
CA PHE A 48 -28.28 -26.74 -27.83
C PHE A 48 -28.95 -27.85 -28.62
N ASN A 49 -30.28 -27.78 -28.73
CA ASN A 49 -31.06 -28.56 -29.67
C ASN A 49 -31.32 -27.76 -30.95
N ILE A 50 -31.27 -28.44 -32.08
CA ILE A 50 -31.47 -27.86 -33.41
C ILE A 50 -32.60 -28.60 -34.11
N ASP A 51 -33.65 -27.86 -34.42
CA ASP A 51 -34.79 -28.33 -35.19
C ASP A 51 -35.12 -27.32 -36.28
N ASN A 52 -35.00 -27.72 -37.55
CA ASN A 52 -35.34 -26.91 -38.73
C ASN A 52 -34.89 -25.43 -38.64
N ASP A 53 -33.59 -25.20 -38.40
CA ASP A 53 -32.93 -23.89 -38.22
C ASP A 53 -33.32 -23.07 -36.97
N ASN A 54 -34.17 -23.62 -36.10
CA ASN A 54 -34.40 -23.12 -34.75
C ASN A 54 -33.40 -23.71 -33.77
N VAL A 55 -32.89 -22.86 -32.87
CA VAL A 55 -31.94 -23.22 -31.83
C VAL A 55 -32.62 -23.01 -30.49
N SER A 56 -32.60 -24.01 -29.62
CA SER A 56 -33.04 -23.90 -28.23
C SER A 56 -31.94 -24.39 -27.29
N LEU A 57 -31.76 -23.68 -26.17
CA LEU A 57 -30.84 -24.09 -25.12
C LEU A 57 -31.43 -25.27 -24.35
N GLU A 58 -30.73 -26.40 -24.33
CA GLU A 58 -31.11 -27.58 -23.54
C GLU A 58 -30.57 -27.48 -22.11
N SER A 59 -29.27 -27.20 -21.97
CA SER A 59 -28.58 -27.15 -20.68
C SER A 59 -27.31 -26.30 -20.74
N SER A 60 -26.89 -25.80 -19.58
CA SER A 60 -25.64 -25.06 -19.39
C SER A 60 -25.00 -25.43 -18.06
N HIS A 61 -23.71 -25.76 -18.06
CA HIS A 61 -22.96 -26.15 -16.87
C HIS A 61 -21.70 -25.31 -16.71
N SER A 62 -21.38 -24.90 -15.47
CA SER A 62 -20.11 -24.24 -15.21
C SER A 62 -18.97 -25.23 -15.38
N ILE A 63 -17.83 -24.74 -15.87
CA ILE A 63 -16.59 -25.54 -15.89
C ILE A 63 -16.16 -25.90 -14.45
N LEU A 64 -16.56 -25.12 -13.45
CA LEU A 64 -16.31 -25.41 -12.02
C LEU A 64 -17.08 -26.64 -11.52
N ASP A 65 -18.16 -27.03 -12.19
CA ASP A 65 -19.00 -28.17 -11.80
C ASP A 65 -18.49 -29.50 -12.38
N LEU A 66 -17.45 -29.47 -13.20
CA LEU A 66 -16.88 -30.65 -13.84
C LEU A 66 -16.06 -31.46 -12.82
N ALA A 67 -16.56 -32.63 -12.44
CA ALA A 67 -15.90 -33.53 -11.50
C ALA A 67 -14.94 -34.51 -12.21
N LYS A 68 -15.30 -34.97 -13.41
CA LYS A 68 -14.48 -35.91 -14.18
C LYS A 68 -14.59 -35.72 -15.69
N ILE A 69 -13.47 -35.85 -16.36
CA ILE A 69 -13.34 -35.93 -17.81
C ILE A 69 -12.63 -37.23 -18.19
N PHE A 70 -13.24 -37.99 -19.10
CA PHE A 70 -12.69 -39.24 -19.62
C PHE A 70 -12.68 -39.20 -21.15
N TYR A 71 -11.52 -39.47 -21.75
CA TYR A 71 -11.37 -39.55 -23.21
C TYR A 71 -11.01 -40.98 -23.63
N ARG A 72 -11.70 -41.50 -24.65
CA ARG A 72 -11.35 -42.76 -25.30
C ARG A 72 -11.12 -42.53 -26.78
N GLU A 73 -9.92 -42.89 -27.22
CA GLU A 73 -9.51 -42.79 -28.60
C GLU A 73 -10.39 -43.69 -29.51
N PRO A 74 -10.76 -43.25 -30.71
CA PRO A 74 -10.45 -41.94 -31.30
C PRO A 74 -11.45 -40.83 -30.91
N ASN A 75 -12.70 -41.18 -30.66
CA ASN A 75 -13.81 -40.25 -30.85
C ASN A 75 -14.76 -40.13 -29.64
N GLU A 76 -14.47 -40.73 -28.49
CA GLU A 76 -15.38 -40.70 -27.34
C GLU A 76 -14.86 -39.78 -26.24
N ILE A 77 -15.73 -38.90 -25.72
CA ILE A 77 -15.48 -38.11 -24.52
C ILE A 77 -16.69 -38.22 -23.57
N VAL A 78 -16.40 -38.42 -22.29
CA VAL A 78 -17.39 -38.50 -21.23
C VAL A 78 -17.12 -37.39 -20.22
N LEU A 79 -18.11 -36.54 -19.99
CA LEU A 79 -18.06 -35.43 -19.03
C LEU A 79 -19.02 -35.71 -17.88
N ASN A 80 -18.49 -35.78 -16.67
CA ASN A 80 -19.30 -35.93 -15.45
C ASN A 80 -19.32 -34.59 -14.70
N PHE A 81 -20.47 -33.95 -14.72
CA PHE A 81 -20.81 -32.84 -13.83
C PHE A 81 -21.47 -33.40 -12.57
N VAL A 82 -21.58 -32.58 -11.52
CA VAL A 82 -22.19 -32.97 -10.24
C VAL A 82 -23.60 -33.54 -10.41
N ASP A 83 -24.37 -33.01 -11.34
CA ASP A 83 -25.79 -33.33 -11.57
C ASP A 83 -26.07 -34.05 -12.90
N GLN A 84 -25.09 -34.14 -13.82
CA GLN A 84 -25.32 -34.63 -15.17
C GLN A 84 -24.10 -35.30 -15.79
N LYS A 85 -24.36 -36.27 -16.67
CA LYS A 85 -23.33 -36.99 -17.43
C LYS A 85 -23.57 -36.85 -18.92
N TYR A 86 -22.55 -36.44 -19.66
CA TYR A 86 -22.58 -36.37 -21.11
C TYR A 86 -21.67 -37.42 -21.72
N HIS A 87 -22.22 -38.20 -22.64
CA HIS A 87 -21.48 -39.12 -23.50
C HIS A 87 -21.50 -38.55 -24.91
N LEU A 88 -20.34 -38.15 -25.42
CA LEU A 88 -20.21 -37.50 -26.71
C LEU A 88 -19.35 -38.35 -27.62
N GLN A 89 -19.83 -38.58 -28.84
CA GLN A 89 -19.08 -39.23 -29.91
C GLN A 89 -18.88 -38.22 -31.04
N THR A 90 -17.64 -37.83 -31.27
CA THR A 90 -17.24 -36.82 -32.25
C THR A 90 -15.81 -37.04 -32.71
N THR A 91 -15.53 -36.76 -33.98
CA THR A 91 -14.17 -36.84 -34.54
C THR A 91 -13.21 -35.81 -33.93
N ASN A 92 -13.73 -34.80 -33.21
CA ASN A 92 -12.94 -33.77 -32.54
C ASN A 92 -12.73 -34.02 -31.04
N SER A 93 -13.10 -35.20 -30.51
CA SER A 93 -13.11 -35.48 -29.06
C SER A 93 -11.79 -35.17 -28.35
N PHE A 94 -10.65 -35.46 -28.99
CA PHE A 94 -9.33 -35.14 -28.42
C PHE A 94 -9.09 -33.63 -28.26
N THR A 95 -9.39 -32.84 -29.31
CA THR A 95 -9.26 -31.39 -29.31
C THR A 95 -10.23 -30.74 -28.33
N PHE A 96 -11.45 -31.27 -28.26
CA PHE A 96 -12.48 -30.78 -27.36
C PHE A 96 -12.11 -31.04 -25.89
N ALA A 97 -11.65 -32.25 -25.56
CA ALA A 97 -11.19 -32.59 -24.21
C ALA A 97 -10.04 -31.68 -23.75
N ASN A 98 -9.03 -31.47 -24.60
CA ASN A 98 -7.92 -30.57 -24.30
C ASN A 98 -8.36 -29.11 -24.16
N SER A 99 -9.37 -28.67 -24.91
CA SER A 99 -9.94 -27.32 -24.80
C SER A 99 -10.64 -27.13 -23.44
N ILE A 100 -11.40 -28.13 -22.96
CA ILE A 100 -12.01 -28.10 -21.62
C ILE A 100 -10.93 -28.03 -20.54
N LEU A 101 -9.91 -28.90 -20.62
CA LEU A 101 -8.80 -28.91 -19.66
C LEU A 101 -8.04 -27.57 -19.66
N ALA A 102 -7.84 -26.93 -20.81
CA ALA A 102 -7.22 -25.62 -20.90
C ALA A 102 -8.03 -24.54 -20.16
N GLN A 103 -9.36 -24.58 -20.25
CA GLN A 103 -10.23 -23.66 -19.49
C GLN A 103 -10.19 -23.95 -17.99
N CYS A 104 -10.18 -25.23 -17.58
CA CYS A 104 -9.94 -25.61 -16.18
C CYS A 104 -8.59 -25.05 -15.68
N SER A 105 -7.53 -25.15 -16.48
CA SER A 105 -6.21 -24.61 -16.14
C SER A 105 -6.20 -23.08 -15.96
N ILE A 106 -7.03 -22.35 -16.71
CA ILE A 106 -7.22 -20.90 -16.52
C ILE A 106 -7.95 -20.64 -15.20
N ILE A 107 -9.12 -21.25 -15.00
CA ILE A 107 -9.97 -21.00 -13.84
C ILE A 107 -9.27 -21.35 -12.53
N TYR A 108 -8.57 -22.48 -12.48
CA TYR A 108 -7.86 -22.95 -11.28
C TYR A 108 -6.41 -22.46 -11.17
N PHE A 109 -6.00 -21.44 -11.94
CA PHE A 109 -4.65 -20.88 -11.85
C PHE A 109 -4.24 -20.54 -10.40
N LYS A 110 -3.20 -21.20 -9.87
CA LYS A 110 -2.70 -21.07 -8.48
C LYS A 110 -3.67 -21.52 -7.38
N ILE A 111 -4.70 -22.30 -7.72
CA ILE A 111 -5.57 -22.95 -6.74
C ILE A 111 -5.03 -24.35 -6.49
N ASN A 112 -4.76 -24.67 -5.22
CA ASN A 112 -4.30 -25.99 -4.83
C ASN A 112 -5.49 -26.92 -4.58
N ASN A 113 -5.27 -28.24 -4.67
CA ASN A 113 -6.26 -29.29 -4.39
C ASN A 113 -7.53 -29.16 -5.25
N ILE A 114 -7.37 -29.31 -6.56
CA ILE A 114 -8.49 -29.30 -7.50
C ILE A 114 -9.13 -30.69 -7.54
N ASP A 115 -10.42 -30.77 -7.27
CA ASP A 115 -11.20 -32.02 -7.26
C ASP A 115 -11.62 -32.50 -8.68
N LEU A 116 -10.75 -32.35 -9.69
CA LEU A 116 -11.00 -32.75 -11.07
C LEU A 116 -10.24 -34.05 -11.40
N VAL A 117 -10.99 -35.09 -11.77
CA VAL A 117 -10.42 -36.37 -12.23
C VAL A 117 -10.25 -36.36 -13.76
N VAL A 118 -9.04 -36.64 -14.24
CA VAL A 118 -8.71 -36.70 -15.67
C VAL A 118 -8.24 -38.10 -16.02
N GLU A 119 -8.92 -38.76 -16.96
CA GLU A 119 -8.61 -40.12 -17.41
C GLU A 119 -8.60 -40.21 -18.93
N SER A 120 -7.81 -41.13 -19.48
CA SER A 120 -7.84 -41.45 -20.90
C SER A 120 -7.55 -42.91 -21.21
N LEU A 121 -8.02 -43.38 -22.37
CA LEU A 121 -7.65 -44.65 -22.99
C LEU A 121 -7.21 -44.40 -24.44
N PRO A 122 -5.95 -44.72 -24.81
CA PRO A 122 -4.80 -45.05 -23.96
C PRO A 122 -4.52 -44.06 -22.82
N GLU A 123 -3.87 -44.53 -21.74
CA GLU A 123 -3.58 -43.72 -20.55
C GLU A 123 -2.70 -42.49 -20.88
N ASN A 124 -2.97 -41.38 -20.19
CA ASN A 124 -2.23 -40.11 -20.28
C ASN A 124 -2.26 -39.41 -21.65
N LEU A 125 -3.19 -39.75 -22.54
CA LEU A 125 -3.38 -39.00 -23.79
C LEU A 125 -3.86 -37.57 -23.56
N ILE A 126 -4.74 -37.37 -22.57
CA ILE A 126 -5.10 -36.04 -22.08
C ILE A 126 -4.61 -35.88 -20.63
N THR A 127 -4.13 -34.70 -20.30
CA THR A 127 -3.56 -34.39 -18.99
C THR A 127 -3.92 -32.98 -18.57
N TYR A 128 -4.29 -32.78 -17.31
CA TYR A 128 -4.38 -31.44 -16.74
C TYR A 128 -2.99 -30.81 -16.65
N LYS A 129 -2.83 -29.57 -17.13
CA LYS A 129 -1.55 -28.85 -17.11
C LYS A 129 -1.70 -27.54 -16.36
N GLU A 130 -0.95 -27.38 -15.27
CA GLU A 130 -0.90 -26.11 -14.55
C GLU A 130 -0.22 -25.01 -15.39
N LEU A 131 -0.76 -23.79 -15.30
CA LEU A 131 -0.17 -22.65 -15.98
C LEU A 131 0.91 -21.99 -15.11
N THR A 132 2.02 -21.62 -15.74
CA THR A 132 3.12 -20.90 -15.08
C THR A 132 2.95 -19.39 -15.11
N LYS A 133 2.21 -18.87 -16.10
CA LYS A 133 1.93 -17.44 -16.29
C LYS A 133 0.46 -17.13 -16.02
N ARG A 134 0.18 -15.94 -15.50
CA ARG A 134 -1.17 -15.46 -15.25
C ARG A 134 -1.97 -15.38 -16.56
N PRO A 135 -3.15 -16.03 -16.65
CA PRO A 135 -4.02 -15.88 -17.80
C PRO A 135 -4.51 -14.45 -18.01
N ILE A 136 -4.73 -14.10 -19.28
CA ILE A 136 -5.41 -12.87 -19.68
C ILE A 136 -6.86 -12.95 -19.21
N LEU A 137 -7.40 -11.85 -18.65
CA LEU A 137 -8.78 -11.78 -18.16
C LEU A 137 -9.14 -12.83 -17.08
N LEU A 138 -8.16 -13.32 -16.30
CA LEU A 138 -8.37 -14.36 -15.29
C LEU A 138 -9.51 -14.03 -14.31
N LEU A 139 -9.51 -12.81 -13.75
CA LEU A 139 -10.49 -12.44 -12.72
C LEU A 139 -11.90 -12.35 -13.31
N GLN A 140 -12.01 -11.77 -14.51
CA GLN A 140 -13.25 -11.77 -15.28
C GLN A 140 -13.74 -13.21 -15.56
N THR A 141 -12.87 -14.09 -16.06
CA THR A 141 -13.20 -15.48 -16.38
C THR A 141 -13.70 -16.24 -15.15
N ARG A 142 -13.03 -16.07 -14.00
CA ARG A 142 -13.48 -16.66 -12.73
C ARG A 142 -14.84 -16.15 -12.30
N PHE A 143 -15.06 -14.84 -12.39
CA PHE A 143 -16.36 -14.26 -12.06
C PHE A 143 -17.49 -14.87 -12.89
N LEU A 144 -17.29 -15.00 -14.20
CA LEU A 144 -18.28 -15.62 -15.09
C LEU A 144 -18.48 -17.11 -14.76
N ALA A 145 -17.40 -17.86 -14.51
CA ALA A 145 -17.49 -19.27 -14.15
C ALA A 145 -18.27 -19.48 -12.83
N PHE A 146 -18.00 -18.65 -11.82
CA PHE A 146 -18.77 -18.70 -10.58
C PHE A 146 -20.22 -18.21 -10.75
N ALA A 147 -20.47 -17.24 -11.63
CA ALA A 147 -21.83 -16.80 -11.92
C ALA A 147 -22.67 -17.92 -12.54
N HIS A 148 -22.07 -18.72 -13.43
CA HIS A 148 -22.66 -19.96 -13.93
C HIS A 148 -22.93 -20.98 -12.83
N HIS A 149 -21.91 -21.26 -12.01
CA HIS A 149 -21.99 -22.24 -10.92
C HIS A 149 -23.14 -21.89 -9.94
N TYR A 150 -23.28 -20.62 -9.58
CA TYR A 150 -24.35 -20.15 -8.70
C TYR A 150 -25.66 -19.83 -9.42
N LYS A 151 -25.74 -20.03 -10.75
CA LYS A 151 -26.90 -19.74 -11.60
C LYS A 151 -27.40 -18.29 -11.46
N VAL A 152 -26.46 -17.33 -11.42
CA VAL A 152 -26.71 -15.90 -11.20
C VAL A 152 -26.57 -15.12 -12.50
N LYS A 153 -27.51 -14.20 -12.75
CA LYS A 153 -27.34 -13.21 -13.84
C LYS A 153 -26.30 -12.16 -13.43
N THR A 154 -25.20 -12.04 -14.18
CA THR A 154 -24.25 -10.94 -14.03
C THR A 154 -24.76 -9.68 -14.71
N ILE A 155 -24.39 -8.54 -14.13
CA ILE A 155 -24.63 -7.24 -14.71
C ILE A 155 -23.38 -6.83 -15.50
N PRO A 156 -23.49 -6.34 -16.75
CA PRO A 156 -22.33 -5.97 -17.58
C PRO A 156 -21.33 -5.01 -16.90
N SER A 157 -21.83 -4.10 -16.06
CA SER A 157 -21.02 -3.17 -15.26
C SER A 157 -20.05 -3.92 -14.33
N ASN A 158 -20.50 -4.98 -13.67
CA ASN A 158 -19.67 -5.81 -12.77
C ASN A 158 -18.59 -6.58 -13.53
N VAL A 159 -18.92 -7.13 -14.71
CA VAL A 159 -17.94 -7.79 -15.58
C VAL A 159 -16.86 -6.81 -16.05
N LYS A 160 -17.27 -5.57 -16.37
CA LYS A 160 -16.37 -4.51 -16.82
C LYS A 160 -15.36 -4.09 -15.75
N VAL A 161 -15.74 -4.10 -14.47
CA VAL A 161 -14.82 -3.81 -13.35
C VAL A 161 -13.64 -4.79 -13.37
N PHE A 162 -13.92 -6.09 -13.41
CA PHE A 162 -12.86 -7.11 -13.44
C PHE A 162 -12.06 -7.10 -14.73
N LYS A 163 -12.73 -6.93 -15.88
CA LYS A 163 -12.06 -6.78 -17.17
C LYS A 163 -11.07 -5.61 -17.20
N ASN A 164 -11.45 -4.48 -16.63
CA ASN A 164 -10.58 -3.30 -16.55
C ASN A 164 -9.40 -3.53 -15.63
N TRP A 165 -9.62 -4.17 -14.48
CA TRP A 165 -8.54 -4.52 -13.56
C TRP A 165 -7.56 -5.54 -14.16
N ASP A 166 -8.06 -6.55 -14.87
CA ASP A 166 -7.25 -7.57 -15.56
C ASP A 166 -6.30 -7.01 -16.63
N ARG A 167 -6.57 -5.80 -17.16
CA ARG A 167 -5.66 -5.13 -18.13
C ARG A 167 -4.35 -4.67 -17.49
N ASN A 168 -4.37 -4.36 -16.19
CA ASN A 168 -3.19 -4.00 -15.43
C ASN A 168 -3.33 -4.48 -13.98
N PRO A 169 -3.14 -5.79 -13.73
CA PRO A 169 -3.34 -6.38 -12.40
C PRO A 169 -2.36 -5.76 -11.40
N VAL A 170 -2.90 -5.04 -10.42
CA VAL A 170 -2.14 -4.47 -9.29
C VAL A 170 -2.57 -5.14 -7.99
N SER A 171 -1.81 -4.96 -6.91
CA SER A 171 -2.07 -5.64 -5.63
C SER A 171 -3.41 -5.31 -4.97
N SER A 172 -4.13 -4.29 -5.45
CA SER A 172 -5.40 -3.83 -4.88
C SER A 172 -6.51 -3.71 -5.92
N ILE A 173 -7.75 -3.87 -5.46
CA ILE A 173 -8.95 -3.51 -6.24
C ILE A 173 -9.85 -2.62 -5.40
N THR A 174 -10.43 -1.60 -6.03
CA THR A 174 -11.39 -0.69 -5.39
C THR A 174 -12.77 -0.93 -5.97
N LEU A 175 -13.73 -1.15 -5.09
CA LEU A 175 -15.16 -1.22 -5.40
C LEU A 175 -15.85 -0.05 -4.72
N GLU A 176 -16.65 0.67 -5.49
CA GLU A 176 -17.33 1.90 -5.04
C GLU A 176 -18.85 1.78 -5.21
N SER A 177 -19.62 2.73 -4.69
CA SER A 177 -21.09 2.73 -4.76
C SER A 177 -21.66 2.66 -6.19
N SER A 178 -20.89 3.10 -7.19
CA SER A 178 -21.20 3.00 -8.62
C SER A 178 -21.15 1.57 -9.16
N THR A 179 -20.61 0.62 -8.40
CA THR A 179 -20.65 -0.80 -8.73
C THR A 179 -22.05 -1.31 -8.33
N GLU A 180 -22.91 -1.51 -9.32
CA GLU A 180 -24.36 -1.74 -9.14
C GLU A 180 -24.70 -2.93 -8.22
N ARG A 181 -25.93 -2.87 -7.65
CA ARG A 181 -26.50 -3.87 -6.72
C ARG A 181 -26.21 -5.30 -7.18
N ILE A 182 -25.32 -5.96 -6.47
CA ILE A 182 -24.98 -7.36 -6.71
C ILE A 182 -26.12 -8.22 -6.20
N GLN A 183 -26.95 -8.76 -7.10
CA GLN A 183 -28.08 -9.63 -6.75
C GLN A 183 -27.63 -10.92 -6.04
N ASN A 184 -26.42 -11.40 -6.31
CA ASN A 184 -25.82 -12.51 -5.59
C ASN A 184 -24.30 -12.31 -5.46
N ILE A 185 -23.87 -12.10 -4.21
CA ILE A 185 -22.49 -11.79 -3.86
C ILE A 185 -21.54 -12.98 -4.03
N ASN A 186 -22.03 -14.22 -4.02
CA ASN A 186 -21.18 -15.41 -3.95
C ASN A 186 -20.21 -15.51 -5.13
N ALA A 187 -20.68 -15.25 -6.35
CA ALA A 187 -19.82 -15.32 -7.53
C ALA A 187 -18.71 -14.26 -7.49
N PHE A 188 -19.08 -13.07 -7.02
CA PHE A 188 -18.20 -11.93 -6.92
C PHE A 188 -17.15 -12.11 -5.80
N THR A 189 -17.58 -12.57 -4.62
CA THR A 189 -16.70 -12.79 -3.47
C THR A 189 -15.73 -13.94 -3.72
N LYS A 190 -16.17 -15.04 -4.36
CA LYS A 190 -15.31 -16.18 -4.73
C LYS A 190 -14.26 -15.82 -5.78
N ALA A 191 -14.65 -15.08 -6.82
CA ALA A 191 -13.70 -14.64 -7.84
C ALA A 191 -12.57 -13.78 -7.24
N ILE A 192 -12.93 -12.80 -6.41
CA ILE A 192 -11.98 -11.96 -5.67
C ILE A 192 -11.09 -12.78 -4.75
N ALA A 193 -11.69 -13.68 -3.97
CA ALA A 193 -11.00 -14.50 -2.99
C ALA A 193 -9.91 -15.41 -3.59
N TRP A 194 -10.06 -15.78 -4.86
CA TRP A 194 -9.18 -16.71 -5.57
C TRP A 194 -8.05 -16.02 -6.35
N ASP A 195 -8.08 -14.70 -6.58
CA ASP A 195 -7.07 -14.05 -7.44
C ASP A 195 -5.70 -13.94 -6.74
N PRO A 196 -4.63 -14.53 -7.32
CA PRO A 196 -3.30 -14.56 -6.70
C PRO A 196 -2.57 -13.21 -6.70
N ASN A 197 -3.03 -12.25 -7.51
CA ASN A 197 -2.45 -10.91 -7.57
C ASN A 197 -3.19 -9.92 -6.64
N LEU A 198 -4.33 -10.32 -6.07
CA LEU A 198 -5.16 -9.44 -5.27
C LEU A 198 -4.89 -9.62 -3.76
N PHE A 199 -4.10 -8.71 -3.19
CA PHE A 199 -3.72 -8.74 -1.78
C PHE A 199 -4.51 -7.76 -0.91
N SER A 200 -5.09 -6.71 -1.50
CA SER A 200 -5.87 -5.69 -0.79
C SER A 200 -7.21 -5.40 -1.48
N LEU A 201 -8.28 -5.37 -0.69
CA LEU A 201 -9.62 -5.03 -1.17
C LEU A 201 -10.07 -3.72 -0.53
N ILE A 202 -10.46 -2.75 -1.36
CA ILE A 202 -10.93 -1.44 -0.92
C ILE A 202 -12.42 -1.31 -1.27
N LEU A 203 -13.26 -1.15 -0.25
CA LEU A 203 -14.70 -1.00 -0.35
C LEU A 203 -15.07 0.43 0.08
N LYS A 204 -15.48 1.27 -0.86
CA LYS A 204 -15.85 2.68 -0.61
C LYS A 204 -17.35 2.90 -0.81
N SER A 205 -18.11 2.95 0.29
CA SER A 205 -19.58 2.98 0.25
C SER A 205 -20.16 1.90 -0.66
N PHE A 206 -19.44 0.79 -0.86
CA PHE A 206 -19.82 -0.28 -1.76
C PHE A 206 -20.95 -1.08 -1.14
N SER A 207 -22.07 -1.17 -1.87
CA SER A 207 -23.28 -1.89 -1.51
C SER A 207 -23.57 -1.93 0.01
N PRO A 208 -23.96 -0.80 0.63
CA PRO A 208 -24.16 -0.73 2.09
C PRO A 208 -25.16 -1.77 2.63
N GLU A 209 -26.14 -2.17 1.82
CA GLU A 209 -27.13 -3.20 2.14
C GLU A 209 -26.53 -4.62 2.22
N HIS A 210 -25.43 -4.89 1.49
CA HIS A 210 -24.83 -6.23 1.38
C HIS A 210 -23.39 -6.31 1.92
N ILE A 211 -22.82 -5.19 2.37
CA ILE A 211 -21.42 -5.10 2.80
C ILE A 211 -21.05 -6.12 3.88
N VAL A 212 -21.96 -6.36 4.82
CA VAL A 212 -21.77 -7.30 5.93
C VAL A 212 -21.47 -8.70 5.41
N ASN A 213 -22.37 -9.21 4.56
CA ASN A 213 -22.25 -10.55 3.99
C ASN A 213 -21.08 -10.61 3.00
N PHE A 214 -20.91 -9.56 2.19
CA PHE A 214 -19.84 -9.48 1.20
C PHE A 214 -18.46 -9.55 1.84
N ALA A 215 -18.16 -8.68 2.81
CA ALA A 215 -16.87 -8.64 3.46
C ALA A 215 -16.61 -9.94 4.25
N SER A 216 -17.62 -10.45 4.95
CA SER A 216 -17.50 -11.71 5.71
C SER A 216 -17.18 -12.89 4.79
N GLN A 217 -17.83 -12.99 3.63
CA GLN A 217 -17.55 -14.02 2.63
C GLN A 217 -16.19 -13.86 1.96
N VAL A 218 -15.77 -12.64 1.65
CA VAL A 218 -14.44 -12.43 1.10
C VAL A 218 -13.38 -12.91 2.08
N VAL A 219 -13.44 -12.48 3.35
CA VAL A 219 -12.46 -12.88 4.36
C VAL A 219 -12.45 -14.39 4.58
N SER A 220 -13.62 -15.03 4.61
CA SER A 220 -13.71 -16.49 4.85
C SER A 220 -13.22 -17.33 3.68
N ASN A 221 -13.37 -16.85 2.45
CA ASN A 221 -13.00 -17.60 1.24
C ASN A 221 -11.61 -17.23 0.71
N SER A 222 -11.03 -16.11 1.14
CA SER A 222 -9.79 -15.59 0.58
C SER A 222 -8.62 -16.53 0.79
N ILE A 223 -7.88 -16.78 -0.28
CA ILE A 223 -6.62 -17.54 -0.27
C ILE A 223 -5.43 -16.57 -0.20
N PHE A 224 -5.52 -15.45 -0.94
CA PHE A 224 -4.41 -14.52 -1.12
C PHE A 224 -4.61 -13.17 -0.43
N LEU A 225 -5.85 -12.77 -0.15
CA LEU A 225 -6.15 -11.47 0.44
C LEU A 225 -5.50 -11.31 1.82
N ARG A 226 -4.85 -10.17 2.03
CA ARG A 226 -4.15 -9.80 3.27
C ARG A 226 -4.79 -8.59 3.96
N ALA A 227 -5.36 -7.67 3.19
CA ALA A 227 -5.88 -6.40 3.70
C ALA A 227 -7.30 -6.11 3.21
N LEU A 228 -8.11 -5.54 4.10
CA LEU A 228 -9.44 -5.03 3.80
C LEU A 228 -9.50 -3.56 4.23
N HIS A 229 -10.00 -2.71 3.35
CA HIS A 229 -10.23 -1.30 3.60
C HIS A 229 -11.72 -1.01 3.45
N LEU A 230 -12.35 -0.54 4.52
CA LEU A 230 -13.76 -0.16 4.55
C LEU A 230 -13.85 1.35 4.72
N SER A 231 -14.49 2.04 3.79
CA SER A 231 -14.55 3.49 3.86
C SER A 231 -15.87 4.10 3.42
N ASN A 232 -16.16 5.28 3.96
CA ASN A 232 -17.33 6.10 3.62
C ASN A 232 -18.68 5.41 3.90
N TYR A 233 -18.77 4.55 4.94
CA TYR A 233 -20.04 3.96 5.37
C TYR A 233 -20.71 4.85 6.42
N ARG A 234 -21.80 5.52 6.01
CA ARG A 234 -22.53 6.52 6.80
C ARG A 234 -23.87 6.04 7.38
N ILE A 235 -24.21 4.78 7.16
CA ILE A 235 -25.44 4.14 7.63
C ILE A 235 -25.04 2.93 8.46
N SER A 236 -25.73 2.69 9.57
CA SER A 236 -25.51 1.48 10.37
C SER A 236 -25.90 0.25 9.56
N SER A 237 -25.13 -0.82 9.68
CA SER A 237 -25.54 -2.10 9.14
C SER A 237 -26.64 -2.69 10.03
N GLN A 238 -27.73 -3.18 9.43
CA GLN A 238 -28.76 -3.91 10.18
C GLN A 238 -28.26 -5.28 10.66
N ASN A 239 -27.26 -5.83 9.97
CA ASN A 239 -26.64 -7.11 10.27
C ASN A 239 -25.24 -6.91 10.88
N GLU A 240 -24.79 -7.88 11.68
CA GLU A 240 -23.45 -7.92 12.25
C GLU A 240 -22.47 -8.64 11.32
N PHE A 241 -21.24 -8.14 11.24
CA PHE A 241 -20.16 -8.86 10.55
C PHE A 241 -19.86 -10.18 11.26
N ASN A 242 -19.47 -11.19 10.50
CA ASN A 242 -19.04 -12.48 11.06
C ASN A 242 -17.81 -12.98 10.29
N PHE A 243 -16.64 -12.52 10.73
CA PHE A 243 -15.39 -12.92 10.10
C PHE A 243 -14.98 -14.30 10.59
N THR A 244 -14.86 -15.23 9.65
CA THR A 244 -14.40 -16.60 9.91
C THR A 244 -13.07 -16.85 9.19
N LEU A 245 -12.20 -17.63 9.82
CA LEU A 245 -10.90 -17.97 9.23
C LEU A 245 -11.08 -19.13 8.24
N GLY A 246 -10.89 -18.83 6.95
CA GLY A 246 -10.76 -19.86 5.93
C GLY A 246 -9.46 -20.68 6.07
N PRO A 247 -9.40 -21.92 5.58
CA PRO A 247 -8.27 -22.83 5.78
C PRO A 247 -6.94 -22.30 5.22
N GLN A 248 -7.00 -21.45 4.20
CA GLN A 248 -5.83 -20.85 3.54
C GLN A 248 -5.76 -19.33 3.72
N CYS A 249 -6.65 -18.75 4.55
CA CYS A 249 -6.79 -17.31 4.68
C CYS A 249 -5.56 -16.68 5.35
N ARG A 250 -5.04 -15.62 4.72
CA ARG A 250 -3.85 -14.85 5.17
C ARG A 250 -4.19 -13.43 5.58
N PHE A 251 -5.46 -13.19 5.91
CA PHE A 251 -5.95 -11.88 6.29
C PHE A 251 -5.28 -11.38 7.57
N GLU A 252 -4.61 -10.23 7.48
CA GLU A 252 -3.74 -9.70 8.54
C GLU A 252 -3.91 -8.19 8.80
N SER A 253 -4.65 -7.46 7.96
CA SER A 253 -4.80 -6.00 8.09
C SER A 253 -6.24 -5.54 7.85
N ILE A 254 -6.72 -4.63 8.71
CA ILE A 254 -8.02 -3.98 8.56
C ILE A 254 -7.85 -2.45 8.66
N ASN A 255 -8.43 -1.73 7.72
CA ASN A 255 -8.43 -0.28 7.70
C ASN A 255 -9.87 0.22 7.60
N ILE A 256 -10.28 1.09 8.51
CA ILE A 256 -11.64 1.67 8.54
C ILE A 256 -11.50 3.18 8.51
N SER A 257 -12.05 3.84 7.50
CA SER A 257 -11.87 5.29 7.34
C SER A 257 -13.14 6.00 6.94
N ASN A 258 -13.40 7.19 7.50
CA ASN A 258 -14.59 7.99 7.15
C ASN A 258 -15.92 7.21 7.34
N CYS A 259 -16.00 6.32 8.34
CA CYS A 259 -17.22 5.58 8.68
C CYS A 259 -17.86 6.15 9.95
N ILE A 260 -19.17 5.99 10.13
CA ILE A 260 -19.82 6.31 11.41
C ILE A 260 -19.41 5.31 12.50
N THR A 261 -19.39 5.73 13.76
CA THR A 261 -18.94 4.93 14.91
C THR A 261 -19.64 3.58 15.04
N THR A 262 -20.97 3.53 14.82
CA THR A 262 -21.73 2.27 14.89
C THR A 262 -21.29 1.24 13.85
N PHE A 263 -20.88 1.70 12.66
CA PHE A 263 -20.32 0.83 11.63
C PHE A 263 -18.95 0.29 12.05
N VAL A 264 -18.08 1.14 12.63
CA VAL A 264 -16.77 0.72 13.14
C VAL A 264 -16.93 -0.42 14.14
N PHE A 265 -17.81 -0.27 15.13
CA PHE A 265 -18.03 -1.30 16.15
C PHE A 265 -18.69 -2.56 15.60
N SER A 266 -19.61 -2.45 14.62
CA SER A 266 -20.16 -3.61 13.92
C SER A 266 -19.07 -4.45 13.24
N VAL A 267 -18.09 -3.80 12.59
CA VAL A 267 -16.95 -4.49 11.99
C VAL A 267 -16.07 -5.14 13.06
N LEU A 268 -15.74 -4.40 14.13
CA LEU A 268 -14.89 -4.93 15.21
C LEU A 268 -15.51 -6.12 15.90
N ASN A 269 -16.80 -6.07 16.22
CA ASN A 269 -17.55 -7.18 16.81
C ASN A 269 -17.53 -8.43 15.91
N GLY A 270 -17.46 -8.25 14.60
CA GLY A 270 -17.29 -9.38 13.67
C GLY A 270 -15.98 -10.15 13.83
N PHE A 271 -14.97 -9.58 14.50
CA PHE A 271 -13.72 -10.25 14.83
C PHE A 271 -13.74 -11.02 16.15
N LYS A 272 -14.82 -10.96 16.93
CA LYS A 272 -14.92 -11.59 18.26
C LYS A 272 -14.52 -13.06 18.26
N ASN A 273 -14.95 -13.81 17.25
CA ASN A 273 -14.69 -15.24 17.09
C ASN A 273 -13.65 -15.56 16.00
N TYR A 274 -13.03 -14.53 15.41
CA TYR A 274 -12.06 -14.72 14.34
C TYR A 274 -10.75 -15.30 14.90
N LYS A 275 -10.31 -16.43 14.34
CA LYS A 275 -9.12 -17.18 14.81
C LYS A 275 -7.83 -16.83 14.06
N GLY A 276 -7.88 -15.90 13.11
CA GLY A 276 -6.70 -15.46 12.36
C GLY A 276 -5.82 -14.50 13.16
N LYS A 277 -4.75 -14.01 12.53
CA LYS A 277 -3.75 -13.14 13.17
C LYS A 277 -3.76 -11.76 12.51
N ILE A 278 -4.41 -10.81 13.15
CA ILE A 278 -4.39 -9.42 12.71
C ILE A 278 -3.11 -8.76 13.23
N LYS A 279 -2.32 -8.23 12.29
CA LYS A 279 -1.05 -7.55 12.54
C LYS A 279 -1.19 -6.03 12.49
N SER A 280 -2.15 -5.51 11.72
CA SER A 280 -2.34 -4.08 11.56
C SER A 280 -3.82 -3.69 11.64
N ILE A 281 -4.08 -2.61 12.37
CA ILE A 281 -5.38 -1.94 12.38
C ILE A 281 -5.18 -0.43 12.26
N SER A 282 -5.94 0.19 11.37
CA SER A 282 -6.02 1.64 11.22
C SER A 282 -7.46 2.10 11.27
N ILE A 283 -7.75 3.08 12.11
CA ILE A 283 -9.06 3.74 12.16
C ILE A 283 -8.87 5.24 12.00
N SER A 284 -9.50 5.83 10.98
CA SER A 284 -9.35 7.25 10.67
C SER A 284 -10.67 7.95 10.37
N ASN A 285 -10.81 9.19 10.85
CA ASN A 285 -11.92 10.07 10.50
C ASN A 285 -13.30 9.45 10.81
N CYS A 286 -13.36 8.67 11.89
CA CYS A 286 -14.57 7.98 12.34
C CYS A 286 -15.32 8.71 13.46
N ALA A 287 -14.84 9.91 13.85
CA ALA A 287 -15.43 10.75 14.89
C ALA A 287 -15.66 9.99 16.21
N LEU A 288 -14.66 9.21 16.64
CA LEU A 288 -14.74 8.47 17.90
C LEU A 288 -14.61 9.45 19.06
N ASN A 289 -15.62 9.52 19.93
CA ASN A 289 -15.48 10.24 21.19
C ASN A 289 -14.56 9.47 22.17
N ASN A 290 -14.41 9.96 23.39
CA ASN A 290 -13.57 9.33 24.41
C ASN A 290 -14.07 7.96 24.87
N ILE A 291 -15.38 7.79 25.03
CA ILE A 291 -16.00 6.51 25.38
C ILE A 291 -15.76 5.49 24.26
N ASP A 292 -15.97 5.90 23.01
CA ASP A 292 -15.75 5.08 21.82
C ASP A 292 -14.28 4.69 21.68
N SER A 293 -13.36 5.64 21.86
CA SER A 293 -11.92 5.38 21.78
C SER A 293 -11.48 4.37 22.83
N LEU A 294 -12.00 4.49 24.06
CA LEU A 294 -11.72 3.54 25.13
C LEU A 294 -12.30 2.15 24.86
N ASN A 295 -13.55 2.08 24.36
CA ASN A 295 -14.20 0.83 23.97
C ASN A 295 -13.46 0.14 22.82
N LEU A 296 -13.02 0.90 21.82
CA LEU A 296 -12.18 0.41 20.73
C LEU A 296 -10.92 -0.28 21.27
N MET A 297 -10.18 0.39 22.14
CA MET A 297 -8.93 -0.15 22.69
C MET A 297 -9.18 -1.40 23.54
N ASN A 298 -10.25 -1.44 24.33
CA ASN A 298 -10.66 -2.61 25.09
C ASN A 298 -10.97 -3.81 24.18
N ILE A 299 -11.74 -3.60 23.11
CA ILE A 299 -12.07 -4.67 22.14
C ILE A 299 -10.79 -5.23 21.52
N ILE A 300 -9.87 -4.36 21.07
CA ILE A 300 -8.61 -4.79 20.48
C ILE A 300 -7.77 -5.59 21.49
N ALA A 301 -7.75 -5.17 22.76
CA ALA A 301 -6.99 -5.86 23.80
C ALA A 301 -7.58 -7.23 24.19
N GLU A 302 -8.92 -7.34 24.18
CA GLU A 302 -9.64 -8.55 24.56
C GLU A 302 -9.61 -9.61 23.45
N TYR A 303 -9.76 -9.21 22.19
CA TYR A 303 -10.05 -10.15 21.11
C TYR A 303 -8.79 -10.95 20.70
N PRO A 304 -8.86 -12.29 20.62
CA PRO A 304 -7.68 -13.14 20.40
C PRO A 304 -6.90 -12.83 19.13
N CYS A 305 -7.59 -12.41 18.06
CA CYS A 305 -6.97 -12.16 16.76
C CYS A 305 -5.97 -10.99 16.76
N PHE A 306 -6.11 -10.03 17.70
CA PHE A 306 -5.23 -8.87 17.82
C PHE A 306 -4.05 -9.09 18.77
N LYS A 307 -3.89 -10.28 19.38
CA LYS A 307 -2.69 -10.61 20.18
C LYS A 307 -1.38 -10.55 19.39
N HIS A 308 -1.47 -10.55 18.06
CA HIS A 308 -0.35 -10.43 17.13
C HIS A 308 -0.21 -9.03 16.51
N LEU A 309 -0.94 -8.04 17.01
CA LEU A 309 -0.91 -6.68 16.50
C LEU A 309 0.50 -6.09 16.62
N THR A 310 1.06 -5.68 15.49
CA THR A 310 2.38 -5.04 15.39
C THR A 310 2.29 -3.55 15.07
N SER A 311 1.20 -3.11 14.45
CA SER A 311 0.98 -1.72 14.05
C SER A 311 -0.43 -1.26 14.42
N PHE A 312 -0.55 -0.10 15.09
CA PHE A 312 -1.81 0.50 15.49
C PHE A 312 -1.85 1.97 15.07
N SER A 313 -2.87 2.35 14.31
CA SER A 313 -3.06 3.73 13.84
C SER A 313 -4.44 4.25 14.21
N LEU A 314 -4.49 5.44 14.79
CA LEU A 314 -5.71 6.12 15.18
C LEU A 314 -5.67 7.59 14.77
N GLU A 315 -6.69 8.03 14.02
CA GLU A 315 -6.83 9.40 13.56
C GLU A 315 -8.22 9.97 13.86
N ASN A 316 -8.28 11.24 14.29
CA ASN A 316 -9.51 11.97 14.54
C ASN A 316 -10.43 11.28 15.57
N ALA A 317 -9.83 10.88 16.68
CA ALA A 317 -10.49 10.32 17.86
C ALA A 317 -10.30 11.26 19.07
N SER A 318 -11.06 11.08 20.15
CA SER A 318 -10.92 11.87 21.38
C SER A 318 -10.35 11.04 22.52
N PHE A 319 -9.32 11.56 23.18
CA PHE A 319 -8.77 11.05 24.45
C PHE A 319 -9.13 11.97 25.64
N GLU A 320 -10.07 12.90 25.47
CA GLU A 320 -10.60 13.70 26.58
C GLU A 320 -11.09 12.78 27.70
N ASP A 321 -10.67 13.06 28.93
CA ASP A 321 -11.05 12.30 30.14
C ASP A 321 -10.66 10.81 30.14
N ILE A 322 -9.88 10.32 29.16
CA ILE A 322 -9.31 8.98 29.25
C ILE A 322 -8.21 9.00 30.32
N ILE A 323 -8.47 8.24 31.38
CA ILE A 323 -7.55 8.13 32.50
C ILE A 323 -6.26 7.41 32.03
N PRO A 324 -5.06 8.00 32.23
CA PRO A 324 -3.80 7.45 31.76
C PRO A 324 -3.48 6.05 32.29
N GLU A 325 -3.79 5.72 33.55
CA GLU A 325 -3.54 4.36 34.07
C GLU A 325 -4.37 3.33 33.31
N LYS A 326 -5.61 3.68 32.93
CA LYS A 326 -6.48 2.79 32.16
C LYS A 326 -5.92 2.58 30.75
N PHE A 327 -5.47 3.65 30.10
CA PHE A 327 -4.79 3.56 28.81
C PHE A 327 -3.54 2.69 28.90
N GLU A 328 -2.68 2.92 29.89
CA GLU A 328 -1.43 2.16 30.09
C GLU A 328 -1.73 0.66 30.30
N ASN A 329 -2.71 0.32 31.14
CA ASN A 329 -3.11 -1.06 31.39
C ASN A 329 -3.58 -1.77 30.11
N ILE A 330 -4.38 -1.09 29.28
CA ILE A 330 -4.85 -1.65 28.01
C ILE A 330 -3.68 -1.84 27.04
N PHE A 331 -2.82 -0.82 26.89
CA PHE A 331 -1.69 -0.90 25.96
C PHE A 331 -0.66 -1.96 26.35
N GLN A 332 -0.45 -2.22 27.63
CA GLN A 332 0.42 -3.32 28.08
C GLN A 332 -0.05 -4.70 27.59
N MET A 333 -1.34 -4.86 27.26
CA MET A 333 -1.87 -6.10 26.68
C MET A 333 -1.41 -6.32 25.23
N PHE A 334 -0.95 -5.27 24.55
CA PHE A 334 -0.43 -5.36 23.18
C PHE A 334 1.02 -5.88 23.15
N THR A 335 1.21 -7.14 23.52
CA THR A 335 2.54 -7.75 23.72
C THR A 335 3.43 -7.84 22.47
N LYS A 336 2.90 -7.56 21.27
CA LYS A 336 3.64 -7.60 19.99
C LYS A 336 3.70 -6.25 19.26
N ILE A 337 3.11 -5.20 19.82
CA ILE A 337 3.07 -3.88 19.19
C ILE A 337 4.50 -3.33 19.03
N LYS A 338 4.77 -2.80 17.84
CA LYS A 338 6.04 -2.17 17.47
C LYS A 338 5.84 -0.71 17.09
N GLU A 339 4.75 -0.43 16.39
CA GLU A 339 4.47 0.86 15.77
C GLU A 339 3.14 1.42 16.26
N ILE A 340 3.13 2.70 16.63
CA ILE A 340 1.93 3.46 16.95
C ILE A 340 1.93 4.79 16.21
N TYR A 341 0.79 5.09 15.61
CA TYR A 341 0.50 6.36 14.93
C TYR A 341 -0.73 7.00 15.58
N LEU A 342 -0.57 8.18 16.16
CA LEU A 342 -1.66 8.99 16.71
C LEU A 342 -1.74 10.32 15.96
N ASN A 343 -2.84 10.56 15.25
CA ASN A 343 -3.01 11.75 14.42
C ASN A 343 -4.28 12.53 14.80
N ASN A 344 -4.13 13.82 15.08
CA ASN A 344 -5.20 14.74 15.41
C ASN A 344 -6.14 14.18 16.49
N ILE A 345 -5.55 13.66 17.57
CA ILE A 345 -6.29 13.16 18.72
C ILE A 345 -6.75 14.37 19.55
N ASN A 346 -8.05 14.46 19.78
CA ASN A 346 -8.63 15.49 20.64
C ASN A 346 -8.29 15.22 22.11
N GLY A 347 -8.02 16.28 22.88
CA GLY A 347 -7.52 16.21 24.25
C GLY A 347 -6.00 16.30 24.37
N ASP A 348 -5.50 16.43 25.61
CA ASP A 348 -4.06 16.45 25.89
C ASP A 348 -3.49 15.02 25.96
N VAL A 349 -2.61 14.68 25.02
CA VAL A 349 -2.02 13.34 24.92
C VAL A 349 -0.72 13.17 25.70
N SER A 350 -0.26 14.16 26.48
CA SER A 350 1.05 14.13 27.17
C SER A 350 1.22 12.88 28.04
N LYS A 351 0.24 12.57 28.90
CA LYS A 351 0.29 11.38 29.76
C LYS A 351 0.12 10.07 28.99
N HIS A 352 -0.57 10.09 27.86
CA HIS A 352 -0.73 8.93 26.97
C HIS A 352 0.59 8.60 26.28
N VAL A 353 1.26 9.61 25.70
CA VAL A 353 2.60 9.46 25.11
C VAL A 353 3.60 8.96 26.14
N LYS A 354 3.53 9.45 27.39
CA LYS A 354 4.35 8.93 28.50
C LYS A 354 4.17 7.42 28.72
N ALA A 355 2.93 6.92 28.67
CA ALA A 355 2.66 5.49 28.78
C ALA A 355 3.24 4.71 27.58
N LEU A 356 3.12 5.25 26.36
CA LEU A 356 3.72 4.65 25.17
C LEU A 356 5.26 4.57 25.26
N LEU A 357 5.92 5.63 25.75
CA LEU A 357 7.37 5.67 25.90
C LEU A 357 7.92 4.59 26.87
N ARG A 358 7.08 4.04 27.75
CA ARG A 358 7.42 2.95 28.68
C ARG A 358 7.18 1.56 28.10
N HIS A 359 6.48 1.46 26.97
CA HIS A 359 6.10 0.17 26.43
C HIS A 359 7.33 -0.60 25.92
N LYS A 360 7.53 -1.82 26.44
CA LYS A 360 8.76 -2.60 26.23
C LYS A 360 9.01 -3.00 24.78
N ASN A 361 7.95 -3.18 23.98
CA ASN A 361 8.07 -3.68 22.60
C ASN A 361 7.99 -2.59 21.53
N LEU A 362 7.58 -1.37 21.90
CA LEU A 362 7.48 -0.28 20.93
C LEU A 362 8.86 0.16 20.48
N ASN A 363 9.00 0.35 19.17
CA ASN A 363 10.19 0.92 18.57
C ASN A 363 9.91 2.15 17.71
N HIS A 364 8.65 2.38 17.30
CA HIS A 364 8.24 3.51 16.47
C HIS A 364 7.00 4.19 17.06
N ILE A 365 7.12 5.47 17.35
CA ILE A 365 5.99 6.33 17.76
C ILE A 365 5.95 7.56 16.86
N GLU A 366 4.82 7.79 16.22
CA GLU A 366 4.54 9.01 15.46
C GLU A 366 3.28 9.68 16.03
N ILE A 367 3.43 10.94 16.42
CA ILE A 367 2.36 11.79 16.96
C ILE A 367 2.22 12.99 16.03
N ASP A 368 1.05 13.16 15.42
CA ASP A 368 0.78 14.21 14.43
C ASP A 368 -0.43 15.05 14.88
N LYS A 369 -0.37 16.39 14.78
CA LYS A 369 -1.48 17.33 15.04
C LYS A 369 -2.16 17.19 16.42
N CYS A 370 -1.49 16.60 17.40
CA CYS A 370 -2.01 16.46 18.77
C CYS A 370 -1.63 17.66 19.67
N THR A 371 -2.31 17.78 20.80
CA THR A 371 -1.96 18.73 21.88
C THR A 371 -1.21 18.01 22.99
N MET A 372 -0.08 18.58 23.43
CA MET A 372 0.72 18.10 24.56
C MET A 372 1.18 19.30 25.41
N LYS A 373 0.54 19.53 26.56
CA LYS A 373 0.84 20.68 27.43
C LYS A 373 1.46 20.29 28.77
N GLU A 374 1.21 19.08 29.25
CA GLU A 374 1.63 18.67 30.59
C GLU A 374 3.08 18.14 30.62
N ALA A 375 3.77 18.42 31.72
CA ALA A 375 5.10 17.90 31.99
C ALA A 375 5.09 16.36 32.06
N THR A 376 5.95 15.71 31.28
CA THR A 376 6.16 14.26 31.34
C THR A 376 7.42 13.94 32.16
N THR A 377 7.33 14.01 33.50
CA THR A 377 8.45 13.57 34.35
C THR A 377 8.69 12.06 34.18
N MET A 378 9.84 11.66 33.65
CA MET A 378 10.18 10.25 33.42
C MET A 378 11.55 9.89 33.99
N GLU A 379 11.57 8.85 34.83
CA GLU A 379 12.81 8.27 35.38
C GLU A 379 13.43 7.21 34.45
N SER A 380 12.64 6.56 33.58
CA SER A 380 13.12 5.60 32.58
C SER A 380 12.14 5.41 31.41
N SER A 381 12.64 5.45 30.17
CA SER A 381 11.93 5.03 28.95
C SER A 381 12.36 3.64 28.50
N SER A 382 11.62 3.06 27.55
CA SER A 382 12.04 1.84 26.87
C SER A 382 13.28 2.09 26.00
N GLU A 383 14.34 1.29 26.20
CA GLU A 383 15.54 1.28 25.34
C GLU A 383 15.23 0.87 23.88
N ASN A 384 14.03 0.34 23.61
CA ASN A 384 13.65 -0.17 22.29
C ASN A 384 13.12 0.88 21.32
N ILE A 385 12.82 2.10 21.79
CA ILE A 385 12.38 3.19 20.94
C ILE A 385 13.54 3.62 20.03
N VAL A 386 13.33 3.48 18.72
CA VAL A 386 14.27 3.80 17.65
C VAL A 386 13.76 4.97 16.81
N VAL A 387 12.43 5.16 16.72
CA VAL A 387 11.83 6.27 15.98
C VAL A 387 10.83 6.99 16.87
N LEU A 388 11.04 8.29 17.07
CA LEU A 388 10.07 9.19 17.65
C LEU A 388 9.90 10.41 16.75
N ILE A 389 8.71 10.58 16.18
CA ILE A 389 8.37 11.73 15.34
C ILE A 389 7.19 12.47 15.96
N ILE A 390 7.37 13.76 16.19
CA ILE A 390 6.32 14.68 16.63
C ILE A 390 6.11 15.70 15.51
N ARG A 391 4.93 15.71 14.89
CA ARG A 391 4.58 16.56 13.75
C ARG A 391 3.40 17.47 14.07
N ASP A 392 3.53 18.75 13.74
CA ASP A 392 2.45 19.75 13.76
C ASP A 392 1.66 19.80 15.09
N CYS A 393 2.30 19.42 16.19
CA CYS A 393 1.69 19.40 17.52
C CYS A 393 1.72 20.77 18.20
N ILE A 394 0.71 21.03 19.04
CA ILE A 394 0.77 22.09 20.05
C ILE A 394 1.55 21.52 21.24
N LEU A 395 2.83 21.86 21.34
CA LEU A 395 3.77 21.27 22.29
C LEU A 395 4.30 22.35 23.26
N SER A 396 4.05 22.19 24.56
CA SER A 396 4.64 23.03 25.60
C SER A 396 6.12 22.71 25.83
N GLN A 397 6.84 23.64 26.46
CA GLN A 397 8.23 23.45 26.84
C GLN A 397 8.39 22.25 27.79
N GLU A 398 7.51 22.11 28.77
CA GLU A 398 7.55 21.07 29.78
C GLU A 398 7.27 19.68 29.19
N ALA A 399 6.34 19.60 28.24
CA ALA A 399 6.04 18.36 27.52
C ALA A 399 7.23 17.93 26.66
N LEU A 400 7.83 18.86 25.90
CA LEU A 400 9.04 18.59 25.12
C LEU A 400 10.19 18.13 26.03
N LYS A 401 10.44 18.86 27.13
CA LYS A 401 11.51 18.55 28.08
C LYS A 401 11.38 17.13 28.61
N GLY A 402 10.18 16.73 29.03
CA GLY A 402 9.95 15.40 29.55
C GLY A 402 10.08 14.30 28.49
N ILE A 403 9.52 14.49 27.29
CA ILE A 403 9.62 13.53 26.19
C ILE A 403 11.08 13.37 25.74
N ALA A 404 11.78 14.48 25.52
CA ALA A 404 13.16 14.48 25.10
C ALA A 404 14.07 13.88 26.19
N ALA A 405 13.89 14.25 27.46
CA ALA A 405 14.65 13.66 28.56
C ALA A 405 14.46 12.15 28.64
N SER A 406 13.24 11.66 28.35
CA SER A 406 12.94 10.23 28.36
C SER A 406 13.82 9.44 27.41
N ILE A 407 14.11 10.00 26.23
CA ILE A 407 14.88 9.30 25.20
C ILE A 407 16.36 9.68 25.23
N LEU A 408 16.68 10.96 25.43
CA LEU A 408 18.00 11.53 25.17
C LEU A 408 18.85 11.80 26.43
N SER A 409 18.29 11.78 27.64
CA SER A 409 19.08 12.13 28.85
C SER A 409 20.04 11.03 29.31
N LYS A 410 19.86 9.78 28.85
CA LYS A 410 20.64 8.61 29.24
C LYS A 410 21.15 7.90 28.01
N LYS A 411 22.40 7.43 28.08
CA LYS A 411 23.07 6.76 26.96
C LYS A 411 22.30 5.48 26.60
N ARG A 412 21.96 5.32 25.33
CA ARG A 412 21.20 4.19 24.80
C ARG A 412 22.12 3.18 24.10
N LYS A 413 21.62 1.95 23.95
CA LYS A 413 22.27 0.91 23.13
C LYS A 413 21.96 1.05 21.64
N LYS A 414 20.78 1.62 21.32
CA LYS A 414 20.28 1.81 19.97
C LYS A 414 20.18 3.30 19.71
N LEU A 415 20.69 3.72 18.55
CA LEU A 415 20.53 5.10 18.07
C LEU A 415 19.07 5.36 17.67
N CYS A 416 18.67 6.62 17.72
CA CYS A 416 17.30 7.08 17.54
C CYS A 416 17.18 8.02 16.34
N VAL A 417 16.09 7.88 15.59
CA VAL A 417 15.56 8.89 14.67
C VAL A 417 14.63 9.78 15.49
N PHE A 418 15.00 11.05 15.61
CA PHE A 418 14.22 12.03 16.37
C PHE A 418 13.72 13.13 15.44
N GLY A 419 12.41 13.18 15.26
CA GLY A 419 11.73 14.17 14.43
C GLY A 419 10.95 15.17 15.28
N LEU A 420 11.28 16.45 15.15
CA LEU A 420 10.47 17.56 15.61
C LEU A 420 10.09 18.38 14.37
N GLN A 421 8.85 18.22 13.92
CA GLN A 421 8.34 18.79 12.69
C GLN A 421 7.17 19.71 13.03
N GLY A 422 7.14 20.94 12.51
CA GLY A 422 6.04 21.83 12.84
C GLY A 422 5.96 23.10 12.03
N PHE A 423 4.78 23.35 11.44
CA PHE A 423 4.44 24.62 10.80
C PHE A 423 3.65 25.57 11.72
N MET A 424 2.90 25.03 12.68
CA MET A 424 1.99 25.80 13.54
C MET A 424 2.71 26.68 14.57
N ASN A 425 3.93 26.31 14.99
CA ASN A 425 4.69 26.95 16.07
C ASN A 425 6.08 27.42 15.62
N SER A 426 6.20 27.98 14.41
CA SER A 426 7.52 28.20 13.78
C SER A 426 8.47 29.15 14.51
N ASP A 427 7.99 29.95 15.47
CA ASP A 427 8.81 30.93 16.20
C ASP A 427 9.37 30.37 17.53
N GLN A 428 9.10 29.10 17.84
CA GLN A 428 9.51 28.44 19.10
C GLN A 428 10.91 27.79 19.03
N SER A 429 11.64 27.95 17.93
CA SER A 429 12.92 27.25 17.70
C SER A 429 13.94 27.46 18.83
N LEU A 430 14.11 28.71 19.28
CA LEU A 430 15.04 29.03 20.38
C LEU A 430 14.61 28.33 21.68
N LEU A 431 13.32 28.41 22.01
CA LEU A 431 12.76 27.79 23.21
C LEU A 431 13.00 26.27 23.18
N TYR A 432 12.69 25.62 22.06
CA TYR A 432 12.85 24.18 21.91
C TYR A 432 14.32 23.76 21.96
N MET A 433 15.22 24.48 21.30
CA MET A 433 16.65 24.17 21.37
C MET A 433 17.23 24.33 22.77
N ASN A 434 16.88 25.42 23.48
CA ASN A 434 17.30 25.61 24.87
C ASN A 434 16.76 24.48 25.76
N THR A 435 15.52 24.08 25.55
CA THR A 435 14.89 22.95 26.28
C THR A 435 15.63 21.64 26.04
N LEU A 436 16.03 21.37 24.80
CA LEU A 436 16.82 20.18 24.46
C LEU A 436 18.24 20.24 25.03
N LEU A 437 18.84 21.42 25.17
CA LEU A 437 20.15 21.58 25.80
C LEU A 437 20.09 21.41 27.33
N GLU A 438 19.03 21.91 27.98
CA GLU A 438 18.83 21.80 29.42
C GLU A 438 18.83 20.35 29.93
N ILE A 439 18.42 19.39 29.09
CA ILE A 439 18.39 17.96 29.47
C ILE A 439 19.74 17.27 29.35
N SER A 440 20.80 17.98 28.95
CA SER A 440 22.15 17.43 28.73
C SER A 440 22.13 16.17 27.84
N PRO A 441 21.69 16.30 26.57
CA PRO A 441 21.36 15.18 25.72
C PRO A 441 22.62 14.36 25.39
N GLN A 442 22.46 13.04 25.42
CA GLN A 442 23.47 12.07 25.01
C GLN A 442 23.53 11.99 23.48
N PRO A 443 24.67 11.57 22.90
CA PRO A 443 24.88 11.52 21.45
C PRO A 443 24.18 10.33 20.78
N ASP A 444 22.90 10.12 21.04
CA ASP A 444 22.18 8.91 20.62
C ASP A 444 21.27 9.13 19.40
N ILE A 445 21.29 10.32 18.79
CA ILE A 445 20.53 10.61 17.58
C ILE A 445 21.37 10.26 16.33
N ILE A 446 20.84 9.40 15.46
CA ILE A 446 21.43 9.10 14.14
C ILE A 446 20.83 9.97 13.02
N GLU A 447 19.55 10.32 13.15
CA GLU A 447 18.83 11.21 12.24
C GLU A 447 18.02 12.20 13.06
N PHE A 448 18.22 13.48 12.76
CA PHE A 448 17.46 14.57 13.35
C PHE A 448 16.70 15.31 12.27
N ASP A 449 15.37 15.27 12.31
CA ASP A 449 14.51 16.05 11.40
C ASP A 449 13.86 17.19 12.18
N PHE A 450 14.41 18.38 12.04
CA PHE A 450 13.92 19.62 12.64
C PHE A 450 13.28 20.50 11.58
N HIS A 451 12.14 20.06 11.06
CA HIS A 451 11.50 20.68 9.89
C HIS A 451 10.44 21.73 10.30
N GLY A 452 10.36 22.82 9.55
CA GLY A 452 9.25 23.80 9.62
C GLY A 452 9.42 24.89 10.68
N PHE A 453 10.36 24.71 11.60
CA PHE A 453 10.75 25.69 12.62
C PHE A 453 11.71 26.75 12.08
N SER A 454 11.46 28.02 12.37
CA SER A 454 12.29 29.13 11.87
C SER A 454 13.62 29.18 12.60
N ILE A 455 14.72 28.86 11.92
CA ILE A 455 16.08 29.06 12.44
C ILE A 455 16.56 30.44 12.01
N ASP A 456 16.66 31.34 12.97
CA ASP A 456 17.07 32.74 12.81
C ASP A 456 18.36 33.04 13.60
N GLN A 457 18.79 34.30 13.61
CA GLN A 457 20.00 34.71 14.29
C GLN A 457 19.96 34.49 15.81
N ASN A 458 18.77 34.47 16.42
CA ASN A 458 18.60 34.27 17.85
C ASN A 458 18.69 32.78 18.23
N SER A 459 18.18 31.90 17.35
CA SER A 459 18.07 30.46 17.61
C SER A 459 19.22 29.62 17.06
N VAL A 460 19.95 30.10 16.04
CA VAL A 460 20.97 29.30 15.34
C VAL A 460 22.10 28.83 16.26
N ASN A 461 22.53 29.64 17.24
CA ASN A 461 23.61 29.23 18.14
C ASN A 461 23.17 28.04 19.02
N SER A 462 22.02 28.12 19.67
CA SER A 462 21.45 27.01 20.45
C SER A 462 21.19 25.78 19.58
N PHE A 463 20.74 25.97 18.34
CA PHE A 463 20.57 24.87 17.38
C PHE A 463 21.90 24.15 17.08
N ILE A 464 22.96 24.90 16.74
CA ILE A 464 24.28 24.34 16.46
C ILE A 464 24.91 23.73 17.71
N GLU A 465 24.73 24.33 18.89
CA GLU A 465 25.17 23.77 20.16
C GLU A 465 24.49 22.42 20.43
N PHE A 466 23.18 22.32 20.20
CA PHE A 466 22.47 21.05 20.29
C PHE A 466 23.04 20.02 19.30
N LEU A 467 23.24 20.38 18.03
CA LEU A 467 23.79 19.45 17.05
C LEU A 467 25.20 18.96 17.43
N LYS A 468 26.04 19.80 18.03
CA LYS A 468 27.37 19.41 18.52
C LYS A 468 27.32 18.37 19.63
N THR A 469 26.23 18.29 20.39
CA THR A 469 26.04 17.20 21.37
C THR A 469 25.84 15.83 20.69
N GLN A 470 25.38 15.81 19.44
CA GLN A 470 24.99 14.60 18.72
C GLN A 470 26.12 14.08 17.83
N THR A 471 27.17 13.53 18.45
CA THR A 471 28.37 13.06 17.73
C THR A 471 28.16 11.83 16.83
N ASN A 472 27.05 11.12 16.99
CA ASN A 472 26.64 9.99 16.12
C ASN A 472 25.66 10.42 14.99
N LEU A 473 25.36 11.71 14.86
CA LEU A 473 24.43 12.21 13.85
C LEU A 473 24.98 12.01 12.44
N LEU A 474 24.21 11.31 11.60
CA LEU A 474 24.53 11.06 10.20
C LEU A 474 23.61 11.81 9.25
N TYR A 475 22.35 12.02 9.62
CA TYR A 475 21.35 12.65 8.76
C TYR A 475 20.68 13.84 9.45
N LEU A 476 20.62 14.97 8.74
CA LEU A 476 20.02 16.21 9.24
C LEU A 476 18.94 16.72 8.26
N GLY A 477 17.69 16.75 8.71
CA GLY A 477 16.58 17.43 8.04
C GLY A 477 16.33 18.79 8.66
N VAL A 478 16.41 19.85 7.87
CA VAL A 478 16.14 21.25 8.28
C VAL A 478 15.28 21.96 7.25
N ARG A 479 14.27 21.22 6.75
CA ARG A 479 13.40 21.69 5.69
C ARG A 479 12.56 22.87 6.15
N ALA A 480 12.41 23.87 5.29
CA ALA A 480 11.60 25.06 5.55
C ALA A 480 12.00 25.89 6.80
N CYS A 481 13.25 25.74 7.27
CA CYS A 481 13.74 26.41 8.47
C CYS A 481 14.32 27.81 8.22
N PHE A 482 14.96 28.02 7.08
CA PHE A 482 15.74 29.22 6.81
C PHE A 482 14.91 30.28 6.08
N ARG A 483 14.08 31.01 6.84
CA ARG A 483 13.10 31.99 6.30
C ARG A 483 13.62 33.42 6.25
N LYS A 484 14.52 33.79 7.16
CA LYS A 484 15.08 35.15 7.34
C LYS A 484 16.55 35.05 7.76
N ASN A 485 17.31 36.13 7.59
CA ASN A 485 18.71 36.27 8.05
C ASN A 485 19.63 35.10 7.64
N THR A 486 19.41 34.56 6.43
CA THR A 486 20.13 33.38 5.91
C THR A 486 21.61 33.64 5.69
N ASN A 487 22.02 34.90 5.57
CA ASN A 487 23.41 35.34 5.51
C ASN A 487 24.19 35.10 6.81
N VAL A 488 23.50 34.93 7.95
CA VAL A 488 24.14 34.58 9.24
C VAL A 488 23.95 33.11 9.56
N THR A 489 22.75 32.58 9.35
CA THR A 489 22.40 31.23 9.81
C THR A 489 23.00 30.12 8.94
N LEU A 490 23.01 30.27 7.61
CA LEU A 490 23.56 29.25 6.72
C LEU A 490 25.08 29.08 6.84
N PRO A 491 25.90 30.15 6.97
CA PRO A 491 27.34 29.97 7.21
C PRO A 491 27.67 29.19 8.48
N LEU A 492 26.93 29.42 9.58
CA LEU A 492 27.13 28.67 10.84
C LEU A 492 26.75 27.19 10.68
N LEU A 493 25.67 26.91 9.95
CA LEU A 493 25.30 25.54 9.62
C LEU A 493 26.34 24.87 8.72
N ALA A 494 26.83 25.55 7.69
CA ALA A 494 27.89 25.03 6.81
C ALA A 494 29.17 24.70 7.58
N ASP A 495 29.60 25.59 8.48
CA ASP A 495 30.77 25.37 9.33
C ASP A 495 30.60 24.12 10.21
N PHE A 496 29.43 23.93 10.80
CA PHE A 496 29.12 22.71 11.53
C PHE A 496 29.19 21.47 10.62
N ILE A 497 28.52 21.47 9.46
CA ILE A 497 28.47 20.32 8.56
C ILE A 497 29.89 19.92 8.11
N VAL A 498 30.71 20.88 7.69
CA VAL A 498 32.09 20.64 7.24
C VAL A 498 32.95 20.01 8.35
N LYS A 499 32.72 20.37 9.61
CA LYS A 499 33.44 19.82 10.78
C LYS A 499 32.82 18.52 11.33
N SER A 500 31.63 18.15 10.86
CA SER A 500 30.88 16.99 11.33
C SER A 500 31.20 15.72 10.53
N ARG A 501 30.52 14.61 10.88
CA ARG A 501 30.50 13.36 10.10
C ARG A 501 29.17 13.13 9.38
N LEU A 502 28.41 14.20 9.13
CA LEU A 502 27.14 14.10 8.44
C LEU A 502 27.32 13.43 7.07
N SER A 503 26.46 12.45 6.82
CA SER A 503 26.35 11.72 5.57
C SER A 503 25.22 12.27 4.71
N GLY A 504 24.14 12.78 5.31
CA GLY A 504 23.02 13.34 4.58
C GLY A 504 22.50 14.65 5.14
N ILE A 505 22.09 15.54 4.24
CA ILE A 505 21.39 16.78 4.60
C ILE A 505 20.22 17.08 3.67
N ASP A 506 19.10 17.47 4.27
CA ASP A 506 17.94 18.02 3.56
C ASP A 506 17.66 19.44 4.03
N ILE A 507 17.91 20.41 3.16
CA ILE A 507 17.63 21.84 3.39
C ILE A 507 16.54 22.36 2.43
N SER A 508 15.68 21.46 1.95
CA SER A 508 14.57 21.82 1.07
C SER A 508 13.67 22.87 1.69
N SER A 509 13.06 23.72 0.87
CA SER A 509 12.08 24.70 1.33
C SER A 509 10.64 24.23 1.08
N ASP A 510 9.68 24.75 1.83
CA ASP A 510 8.24 24.59 1.57
C ASP A 510 7.71 25.67 0.63
N LYS A 511 8.37 26.84 0.65
CA LYS A 511 8.05 28.01 -0.14
C LYS A 511 9.31 28.55 -0.77
N LEU A 512 9.16 29.13 -1.94
CA LEU A 512 10.23 29.82 -2.62
C LEU A 512 10.65 31.08 -1.80
N ARG A 513 11.59 30.93 -0.86
CA ARG A 513 11.98 31.94 0.15
C ARG A 513 13.49 31.88 0.43
N GLY A 514 14.09 33.01 0.80
CA GLY A 514 15.53 33.20 0.98
C GLY A 514 16.16 33.97 -0.18
N THR A 515 17.35 34.55 0.06
CA THR A 515 18.15 35.15 -1.02
C THR A 515 18.93 34.04 -1.71
N PRO A 516 18.85 33.90 -3.05
CA PRO A 516 19.58 32.87 -3.80
C PRO A 516 21.08 32.87 -3.46
N GLN A 517 21.66 34.06 -3.23
CA GLN A 517 23.08 34.21 -2.94
C GLN A 517 23.53 33.52 -1.64
N SER A 518 22.73 33.55 -0.57
CA SER A 518 23.12 32.90 0.70
C SER A 518 23.14 31.37 0.55
N TYR A 519 22.20 30.81 -0.21
CA TYR A 519 22.19 29.38 -0.53
C TYR A 519 23.34 28.98 -1.46
N VAL A 520 23.67 29.80 -2.46
CA VAL A 520 24.85 29.60 -3.31
C VAL A 520 26.13 29.54 -2.47
N SER A 521 26.33 30.49 -1.55
CA SER A 521 27.47 30.49 -0.62
C SER A 521 27.49 29.27 0.30
N PHE A 522 26.31 28.84 0.78
CA PHE A 522 26.16 27.61 1.56
C PHE A 522 26.61 26.38 0.76
N ILE A 523 26.08 26.18 -0.46
CA ILE A 523 26.43 25.07 -1.34
C ILE A 523 27.95 25.04 -1.61
N ASN A 524 28.54 26.20 -1.91
CA ASN A 524 29.98 26.30 -2.15
C ASN A 524 30.81 25.95 -0.90
N SER A 525 30.28 26.16 0.30
CA SER A 525 31.00 25.81 1.54
C SER A 525 31.00 24.30 1.79
N LEU A 526 29.97 23.59 1.32
CA LEU A 526 29.83 22.14 1.48
C LEU A 526 30.82 21.32 0.65
N THR A 527 31.53 21.92 -0.32
CA THR A 527 32.54 21.22 -1.13
C THR A 527 33.68 20.65 -0.28
N ASN A 528 33.87 21.19 0.92
CA ASN A 528 34.87 20.69 1.88
C ASN A 528 34.37 19.52 2.74
N CYS A 529 33.07 19.17 2.68
CA CYS A 529 32.47 18.14 3.50
C CYS A 529 32.54 16.76 2.81
N LYS A 530 33.70 16.10 2.95
CA LYS A 530 33.99 14.81 2.29
C LYS A 530 33.17 13.61 2.79
N SER A 531 32.35 13.78 3.84
CA SER A 531 31.50 12.72 4.37
C SER A 531 30.11 12.69 3.73
N LEU A 532 29.67 13.75 3.05
CA LEU A 532 28.33 13.82 2.47
C LEU A 532 28.18 12.83 1.32
N THR A 533 27.14 12.00 1.41
CA THR A 533 26.71 11.03 0.41
C THR A 533 25.33 11.36 -0.17
N SER A 534 24.49 12.12 0.55
CA SER A 534 23.14 12.49 0.10
C SER A 534 22.81 13.95 0.41
N ILE A 535 22.29 14.69 -0.57
CA ILE A 535 21.95 16.11 -0.41
C ILE A 535 20.63 16.45 -1.11
N SER A 536 19.77 17.22 -0.44
CA SER A 536 18.51 17.71 -1.00
C SER A 536 18.38 19.23 -0.92
N PHE A 537 18.08 19.86 -2.06
CA PHE A 537 17.89 21.31 -2.23
C PHE A 537 16.53 21.64 -2.88
N MET A 538 15.48 20.88 -2.60
CA MET A 538 14.20 21.06 -3.28
C MET A 538 13.58 22.44 -2.93
N ASN A 539 12.93 23.09 -3.91
CA ASN A 539 12.21 24.37 -3.73
C ASN A 539 13.07 25.57 -3.26
N THR A 540 14.36 25.63 -3.60
CA THR A 540 15.33 26.60 -3.03
C THR A 540 15.59 27.88 -3.86
N ARG A 541 14.93 28.08 -5.01
CA ARG A 541 15.15 29.24 -5.92
C ARG A 541 16.63 29.53 -6.25
N LEU A 542 17.40 28.48 -6.49
CA LEU A 542 18.83 28.59 -6.76
C LEU A 542 19.15 29.28 -8.10
N GLY A 543 18.28 29.14 -9.10
CA GLY A 543 18.51 29.67 -10.44
C GLY A 543 19.81 29.13 -11.07
N ASP A 544 20.33 29.85 -12.05
CA ASP A 544 21.54 29.43 -12.78
C ASP A 544 22.80 29.45 -11.89
N SER A 545 22.94 30.43 -11.01
CA SER A 545 24.11 30.54 -10.12
C SER A 545 24.19 29.35 -9.17
N GLY A 546 23.07 28.95 -8.57
CA GLY A 546 23.07 27.77 -7.72
C GLY A 546 23.16 26.46 -8.49
N ALA A 547 22.68 26.38 -9.74
CA ALA A 547 22.94 25.23 -10.61
C ALA A 547 24.44 25.02 -10.86
N GLN A 548 25.19 26.09 -11.13
CA GLN A 548 26.65 26.00 -11.28
C GLN A 548 27.34 25.57 -9.99
N SER A 549 26.91 26.10 -8.84
CA SER A 549 27.43 25.67 -7.54
C SER A 549 27.11 24.21 -7.22
N ILE A 550 25.94 23.70 -7.61
CA ILE A 550 25.58 22.29 -7.46
C ILE A 550 26.48 21.39 -8.32
N ILE A 551 26.70 21.75 -9.59
CA ILE A 551 27.62 21.00 -10.48
C ILE A 551 29.01 20.95 -9.87
N LYS A 552 29.53 22.11 -9.42
CA LYS A 552 30.82 22.21 -8.75
C LYS A 552 30.89 21.32 -7.51
N LEU A 553 29.87 21.40 -6.64
CA LEU A 553 29.75 20.58 -5.44
C LEU A 553 29.84 19.08 -5.75
N ALA A 554 29.07 18.62 -6.72
CA ALA A 554 29.02 17.21 -7.08
C ALA A 554 30.33 16.72 -7.73
N HIS A 555 31.09 17.59 -8.41
CA HIS A 555 32.43 17.26 -8.90
C HIS A 555 33.48 17.21 -7.80
N GLU A 556 33.40 18.12 -6.82
CA GLU A 556 34.37 18.25 -5.73
C GLU A 556 34.12 17.26 -4.58
N LEU A 557 32.92 16.67 -4.50
CA LEU A 557 32.54 15.64 -3.53
C LEU A 557 32.48 14.24 -4.15
N PRO A 558 33.59 13.48 -4.17
CA PRO A 558 33.61 12.13 -4.73
C PRO A 558 32.75 11.12 -3.95
N SER A 559 32.39 11.45 -2.70
CA SER A 559 31.50 10.63 -1.85
C SER A 559 30.02 10.82 -2.17
N LEU A 560 29.65 11.86 -2.93
CA LEU A 560 28.25 12.18 -3.18
C LEU A 560 27.63 11.13 -4.11
N GLU A 561 26.65 10.38 -3.59
CA GLU A 561 25.93 9.33 -4.30
C GLU A 561 24.51 9.75 -4.69
N GLU A 562 23.88 10.65 -3.93
CA GLU A 562 22.49 11.05 -4.13
C GLU A 562 22.31 12.56 -4.12
N ILE A 563 21.55 13.07 -5.09
CA ILE A 563 21.14 14.47 -5.10
C ILE A 563 19.67 14.64 -5.48
N SER A 564 18.95 15.42 -4.68
CA SER A 564 17.53 15.73 -4.88
C SER A 564 17.34 17.20 -5.22
N LEU A 565 16.93 17.44 -6.47
CA LEU A 565 16.73 18.77 -7.04
C LEU A 565 15.39 18.79 -7.76
N ASP A 566 14.53 19.74 -7.40
CA ASP A 566 13.29 20.05 -8.10
C ASP A 566 12.82 21.42 -7.64
N ASN A 567 12.12 22.12 -8.53
CA ASN A 567 11.60 23.46 -8.31
C ASN A 567 12.69 24.44 -7.83
N ILE A 568 13.89 24.35 -8.40
CA ILE A 568 15.03 25.22 -8.04
C ILE A 568 15.05 26.55 -8.83
N ASP A 569 13.97 26.83 -9.55
CA ASP A 569 13.73 28.09 -10.29
C ASP A 569 14.73 28.36 -11.43
N LEU A 570 15.06 27.33 -12.22
CA LEU A 570 15.86 27.50 -13.43
C LEU A 570 15.13 28.37 -14.46
N PRO A 571 15.79 29.36 -15.08
CA PRO A 571 15.14 30.35 -15.93
C PRO A 571 14.78 29.82 -17.32
N SER A 572 15.38 28.71 -17.78
CA SER A 572 15.18 28.22 -19.14
C SER A 572 15.32 26.70 -19.28
N LYS A 573 14.80 26.16 -20.40
CA LYS A 573 15.04 24.77 -20.83
C LYS A 573 16.53 24.46 -21.00
N THR A 574 17.31 25.42 -21.51
CA THR A 574 18.75 25.28 -21.70
C THR A 574 19.48 25.12 -20.37
N SER A 575 19.14 25.95 -19.38
CA SER A 575 19.69 25.84 -18.01
C SER A 575 19.39 24.49 -17.38
N PHE A 576 18.15 24.01 -17.55
CA PHE A 576 17.73 22.68 -17.10
C PHE A 576 18.56 21.57 -17.75
N ILE A 577 18.66 21.56 -19.08
CA ILE A 577 19.42 20.53 -19.80
C ILE A 577 20.90 20.55 -19.39
N ASN A 578 21.50 21.73 -19.24
CA ASN A 578 22.89 21.86 -18.82
C ASN A 578 23.12 21.29 -17.41
N LEU A 579 22.28 21.63 -16.43
CA LEU A 579 22.42 21.10 -15.06
C LEU A 579 22.36 19.57 -15.04
N TYR A 580 21.28 19.00 -15.58
CA TYR A 580 21.08 17.56 -15.50
C TYR A 580 22.09 16.79 -16.34
N SER A 581 22.45 17.26 -17.55
CA SER A 581 23.50 16.59 -18.34
C SER A 581 24.84 16.53 -17.60
N ARG A 582 25.25 17.62 -16.94
CA ARG A 582 26.48 17.65 -16.15
C ARG A 582 26.45 16.75 -14.93
N LEU A 583 25.34 16.73 -14.18
CA LEU A 583 25.20 15.82 -13.05
C LEU A 583 25.27 14.34 -13.48
N LEU A 584 24.81 14.03 -14.68
CA LEU A 584 24.83 12.67 -15.21
C LEU A 584 26.22 12.20 -15.66
N GLU A 585 27.14 13.13 -15.93
CA GLU A 585 28.55 12.83 -16.21
C GLU A 585 29.33 12.43 -14.93
N ILE A 586 28.75 12.63 -13.75
CA ILE A 586 29.43 12.40 -12.47
C ILE A 586 29.33 10.91 -12.09
N ALA A 587 30.48 10.24 -12.07
CA ALA A 587 30.58 8.80 -11.84
C ALA A 587 30.07 8.37 -10.45
N SER A 588 30.29 9.17 -9.41
CA SER A 588 29.89 8.86 -8.03
C SER A 588 28.38 8.92 -7.81
N LEU A 589 27.66 9.77 -8.54
CA LEU A 589 26.20 9.93 -8.38
C LEU A 589 25.46 8.69 -8.87
N ARG A 590 24.79 8.00 -7.95
CA ARG A 590 23.96 6.81 -8.19
C ARG A 590 22.48 7.14 -8.30
N SER A 591 22.04 8.24 -7.70
CA SER A 591 20.63 8.63 -7.69
C SER A 591 20.46 10.13 -7.90
N ILE A 592 19.56 10.49 -8.81
CA ILE A 592 19.08 11.86 -9.00
C ILE A 592 17.56 11.81 -9.00
N GLN A 593 16.92 12.58 -8.11
CA GLN A 593 15.46 12.66 -8.06
C GLN A 593 14.90 13.17 -9.40
N THR A 594 13.77 12.60 -9.85
CA THR A 594 13.07 13.11 -11.03
C THR A 594 12.44 14.49 -10.72
N PRO A 595 12.80 15.55 -11.44
CA PRO A 595 12.36 16.92 -11.15
C PRO A 595 11.00 17.22 -11.76
N LYS A 596 9.95 16.69 -11.14
CA LYS A 596 8.58 16.74 -11.70
C LYS A 596 8.09 18.16 -11.89
N ASN A 597 8.35 19.04 -10.92
CA ASN A 597 7.85 20.41 -10.94
C ASN A 597 8.59 21.25 -11.98
N ASP A 598 9.91 21.13 -12.09
CA ASP A 598 10.66 21.84 -13.13
C ASP A 598 10.31 21.35 -14.54
N ILE A 599 10.10 20.03 -14.73
CA ILE A 599 9.63 19.46 -16.01
C ILE A 599 8.28 20.07 -16.41
N GLN A 600 7.34 20.14 -15.46
CA GLN A 600 6.02 20.71 -15.70
C GLN A 600 6.10 22.22 -15.98
N ARG A 601 6.85 22.97 -15.16
CA ARG A 601 6.97 24.43 -15.27
C ARG A 601 7.63 24.86 -16.58
N LEU A 602 8.63 24.12 -17.04
CA LEU A 602 9.35 24.42 -18.27
C LEU A 602 8.67 23.84 -19.53
N ASP A 603 7.52 23.18 -19.40
CA ASP A 603 6.80 22.53 -20.51
C ASP A 603 7.74 21.64 -21.36
N LEU A 604 8.43 20.73 -20.68
CA LEU A 604 9.27 19.72 -21.33
C LEU A 604 8.37 18.56 -21.78
N SER A 605 8.07 18.50 -23.08
CA SER A 605 7.26 17.43 -23.67
C SER A 605 8.01 16.10 -23.72
N ASN A 606 7.27 14.99 -23.88
CA ASN A 606 7.82 13.63 -23.98
C ASN A 606 8.90 13.46 -25.07
N ASP A 607 8.93 14.34 -26.09
CA ASP A 607 9.90 14.30 -27.19
C ASP A 607 11.27 14.88 -26.81
N SER A 608 11.33 15.74 -25.79
CA SER A 608 12.58 16.22 -25.16
C SER A 608 13.05 15.36 -23.97
N LEU A 609 12.20 14.44 -23.50
CA LEU A 609 12.45 13.51 -22.39
C LEU A 609 13.09 12.14 -22.71
N PRO A 610 13.27 11.62 -23.95
CA PRO A 610 13.74 10.24 -24.15
C PRO A 610 15.14 10.01 -23.59
N SER A 611 16.01 11.02 -23.69
CA SER A 611 17.36 11.01 -23.08
C SER A 611 17.24 11.01 -21.56
N LEU A 612 16.47 11.92 -20.95
CA LEU A 612 16.30 11.97 -19.49
C LEU A 612 15.65 10.70 -18.90
N LYS A 613 14.63 10.12 -19.57
CA LYS A 613 13.97 8.88 -19.13
C LYS A 613 14.90 7.68 -19.23
N LYS A 614 15.62 7.49 -20.34
CA LYS A 614 16.66 6.44 -20.45
C LYS A 614 17.70 6.61 -19.35
N ILE A 615 18.13 7.85 -19.09
CA ILE A 615 19.22 8.14 -18.17
C ILE A 615 18.81 7.98 -16.68
N ILE A 616 17.61 8.41 -16.30
CA ILE A 616 17.06 8.19 -14.94
C ILE A 616 16.80 6.69 -14.69
N THR A 617 16.41 5.93 -15.72
CA THR A 617 16.23 4.47 -15.64
C THR A 617 17.56 3.73 -15.48
N ILE A 618 18.62 4.12 -16.21
CA ILE A 618 19.95 3.48 -16.14
C ILE A 618 20.53 3.50 -14.72
N LYS A 619 20.49 4.65 -14.03
CA LYS A 619 21.01 4.78 -12.67
C LYS A 619 20.15 4.06 -11.61
N LYS A 620 18.82 3.95 -11.82
CA LYS A 620 17.93 3.14 -10.97
C LYS A 620 18.21 1.64 -11.09
N ASP A 621 18.48 1.14 -12.30
CA ASP A 621 18.74 -0.28 -12.53
C ASP A 621 20.09 -0.75 -11.95
N GLU A 622 21.12 0.11 -11.96
CA GLU A 622 22.41 -0.16 -11.31
C GLU A 622 22.32 -0.17 -9.77
N PHE A 623 21.52 0.73 -9.19
CA PHE A 623 21.30 0.79 -7.75
C PHE A 623 20.53 -0.43 -7.21
N THR A 624 19.50 -0.88 -7.95
CA THR A 624 18.67 -2.05 -7.56
C THR A 624 19.46 -3.36 -7.58
N LYS A 625 20.45 -3.50 -8.49
CA LYS A 625 21.35 -4.65 -8.54
C LYS A 625 22.33 -4.70 -7.36
N ASN A 626 22.76 -3.55 -6.82
CA ASN A 626 23.70 -3.50 -5.70
C ASN A 626 23.03 -3.65 -4.34
N ILE A 627 21.77 -3.22 -4.17
CA ILE A 627 20.99 -3.44 -2.93
C ILE A 627 20.65 -4.92 -2.69
N GLN A 628 20.47 -5.71 -3.75
CA GLN A 628 20.29 -7.15 -3.62
C GLN A 628 21.52 -7.86 -3.02
N CYS A 629 22.69 -7.23 -3.02
CA CYS A 629 23.92 -7.75 -2.40
C CYS A 629 24.13 -7.28 -0.94
N THR A 630 23.48 -6.21 -0.47
CA THR A 630 23.73 -5.62 0.86
C THR A 630 22.63 -5.85 1.91
N ASN A 631 21.43 -6.29 1.51
CA ASN A 631 20.31 -6.58 2.42
C ASN A 631 20.48 -7.84 3.32
N THR A 632 21.70 -8.38 3.46
CA THR A 632 21.98 -9.52 4.34
C THR A 632 22.63 -9.13 5.67
N SER A 633 22.88 -7.84 5.95
CA SER A 633 23.52 -7.43 7.20
C SER A 633 23.20 -5.99 7.62
N ILE A 634 21.98 -5.76 8.12
CA ILE A 634 21.64 -4.74 9.13
C ILE A 634 20.69 -5.36 10.15
#